data_AF-A0A5E5QQZ7-F1
#
_entry.id   AF-A0A5E5QQZ7-F1
#
_cell.length_a   1.000
_cell.length_b   1.000
_cell.length_c   1.000
_cell.angle_alpha   90.00
_cell.angle_beta   90.00
_cell.angle_gamma   90.00
#
_symmetry.space_group_name_H-M   'P 1'
#
loop_
_entity.id
_entity.type
_entity.pdbx_description
1 polymer ?
#
loop_
_entity_poly.entity_id
_entity_poly.type
_entity_poly.pdbx_seq_one_letter_code
_entity_poly.pdbx_strand_id
1 'polypeptide(L)'
;THANSNRTKPIQQAVCDRGYVGVKEVLGATIILPKKALKRDNRYQRDKKRKLCKRRAAIEPIIGHLKSDFRLSRNLLKGQVGDEINVLMAACAWNLSLFWKKVGLCMVRSRYFFYYTQ
;
A
#
# COMPACT_ATOMS: atom_id res chain seq x y z
N THR A 1 -0.20 -19.76 13.98
CA THR A 1 -0.97 -20.08 12.75
C THR A 1 -2.24 -19.23 12.68
N HIS A 2 -2.10 -17.90 12.57
CA HIS A 2 -3.22 -16.95 12.79
C HIS A 2 -3.80 -16.29 11.52
N ALA A 3 -3.21 -16.53 10.33
CA ALA A 3 -3.54 -15.74 9.13
C ALA A 3 -4.96 -16.00 8.58
N ASN A 4 -5.50 -17.20 8.77
CA ASN A 4 -6.84 -17.59 8.31
C ASN A 4 -7.87 -17.68 9.44
N SER A 5 -7.47 -17.60 10.72
CA SER A 5 -8.39 -17.82 11.85
C SER A 5 -9.48 -16.74 11.99
N ASN A 6 -9.23 -15.51 11.49
CA ASN A 6 -10.19 -14.40 11.55
C ASN A 6 -10.90 -14.14 10.22
N ARG A 7 -10.84 -15.07 9.25
CA ARG A 7 -11.39 -14.87 7.90
C ARG A 7 -12.34 -15.99 7.52
N THR A 8 -13.51 -15.61 6.98
CA THR A 8 -14.46 -16.54 6.36
C THR A 8 -14.01 -17.03 4.97
N LYS A 9 -13.13 -16.30 4.29
CA LYS A 9 -12.54 -16.71 2.99
C LYS A 9 -11.03 -16.91 3.12
N PRO A 10 -10.49 -18.06 2.66
CA PRO A 10 -9.06 -18.33 2.75
C PRO A 10 -8.26 -17.44 1.80
N ILE A 11 -7.04 -17.08 2.22
CA ILE A 11 -6.10 -16.31 1.39
C ILE A 11 -5.62 -17.22 0.26
N GLN A 12 -5.89 -16.83 -0.99
CA GLN A 12 -5.45 -17.61 -2.16
C GLN A 12 -4.07 -17.18 -2.66
N GLN A 13 -3.76 -15.88 -2.61
CA GLN A 13 -2.53 -15.33 -3.18
C GLN A 13 -2.00 -14.18 -2.32
N ALA A 14 -0.68 -14.13 -2.15
CA ALA A 14 0.03 -13.04 -1.48
C ALA A 14 1.10 -12.46 -2.42
N VAL A 15 1.37 -11.16 -2.34
CA VAL A 15 2.41 -10.51 -3.17
C VAL A 15 3.56 -10.12 -2.26
N CYS A 16 4.76 -10.59 -2.57
CA CYS A 16 5.96 -10.32 -1.78
C CYS A 16 7.01 -9.58 -2.59
N ASP A 17 7.90 -8.90 -1.87
CA ASP A 17 8.99 -8.15 -2.47
C ASP A 17 10.07 -9.05 -3.04
N ARG A 18 10.91 -8.49 -3.90
CA ARG A 18 11.89 -9.27 -4.66
C ARG A 18 12.93 -9.99 -3.78
N GLY A 19 13.23 -9.42 -2.62
CA GLY A 19 14.18 -9.97 -1.64
C GLY A 19 13.62 -11.08 -0.75
N TYR A 20 12.36 -11.49 -0.94
CA TYR A 20 11.79 -12.58 -0.14
C TYR A 20 12.40 -13.93 -0.53
N VAL A 21 13.09 -14.57 0.42
CA VAL A 21 13.79 -15.86 0.27
C VAL A 21 12.98 -17.05 0.83
N GLY A 22 11.79 -16.80 1.39
CA GLY A 22 10.99 -17.82 2.05
C GLY A 22 10.27 -18.80 1.10
N VAL A 23 9.45 -19.66 1.71
CA VAL A 23 8.67 -20.70 1.02
C VAL A 23 7.71 -20.08 0.02
N LYS A 24 7.53 -20.71 -1.16
CA LYS A 24 6.67 -20.19 -2.24
C LYS A 24 5.17 -20.32 -1.97
N GLU A 25 4.81 -21.18 -1.03
CA GLU A 25 3.44 -21.44 -0.61
C GLU A 25 3.41 -21.43 0.92
N VAL A 26 2.50 -20.65 1.48
CA VAL A 26 2.34 -20.52 2.93
C VAL A 26 0.87 -20.69 3.24
N LEU A 27 0.53 -21.71 4.02
CA LEU A 27 -0.84 -21.98 4.49
C LEU A 27 -1.89 -22.05 3.35
N GLY A 28 -1.51 -22.63 2.20
CA GLY A 28 -2.37 -22.74 1.01
C GLY A 28 -2.44 -21.49 0.13
N ALA A 29 -1.75 -20.41 0.48
CA ALA A 29 -1.65 -19.21 -0.33
C ALA A 29 -0.38 -19.22 -1.21
N THR A 30 -0.54 -18.97 -2.51
CA THR A 30 0.60 -18.83 -3.44
C THR A 30 1.24 -17.47 -3.31
N ILE A 31 2.57 -17.42 -3.15
CA ILE A 31 3.32 -16.16 -3.08
C ILE A 31 3.80 -15.74 -4.48
N ILE A 32 3.36 -14.56 -4.89
CA ILE A 32 3.68 -13.91 -6.16
C ILE A 32 4.88 -13.00 -5.94
N LEU A 33 5.98 -13.34 -6.62
CA LEU A 33 7.22 -12.55 -6.62
C LEU A 33 7.37 -11.76 -7.93
N PRO A 34 7.99 -10.57 -7.89
CA PRO A 34 8.37 -9.81 -9.08
C PRO A 34 9.56 -10.47 -9.78
N LYS A 35 9.27 -11.56 -10.50
CA LYS A 35 10.21 -12.28 -11.36
C LYS A 35 9.98 -11.91 -12.83
N LYS A 36 11.00 -12.15 -13.66
CA LYS A 36 10.87 -12.07 -15.12
C LYS A 36 9.66 -12.89 -15.57
N ALA A 37 8.88 -12.34 -16.50
CA ALA A 37 7.72 -13.05 -17.02
C ALA A 37 8.15 -14.36 -17.68
N LEU A 38 7.42 -15.44 -17.44
CA LEU A 38 7.73 -16.72 -18.08
C LEU A 38 7.29 -16.68 -19.55
N LYS A 39 8.06 -17.32 -20.44
CA LYS A 39 7.77 -17.36 -21.87
C LYS A 39 6.41 -18.03 -22.19
N ARG A 40 5.95 -18.94 -21.32
CA ARG A 40 4.67 -19.64 -21.41
C ARG A 40 3.44 -18.78 -21.07
N ASP A 41 3.62 -17.63 -20.42
CA ASP A 41 2.47 -16.86 -19.92
C ASP A 41 1.84 -16.02 -21.05
N ASN A 42 0.51 -16.08 -21.16
CA ASN A 42 -0.24 -15.18 -22.03
C ASN A 42 -0.05 -13.71 -21.58
N ARG A 43 -0.13 -12.75 -22.52
CA ARG A 43 0.01 -11.30 -22.28
C ARG A 43 -0.86 -10.83 -21.10
N TYR A 44 -2.12 -11.28 -21.07
CA TYR A 44 -3.06 -10.96 -20.01
C TYR A 44 -2.58 -11.37 -18.62
N GLN A 45 -2.06 -12.60 -18.48
CA GLN A 45 -1.57 -13.12 -17.20
C GLN A 45 -0.31 -12.36 -16.72
N ARG A 46 0.57 -12.00 -17.66
CA ARG A 46 1.74 -11.15 -17.39
C ARG A 46 1.35 -9.78 -16.86
N ASP A 47 0.35 -9.15 -17.47
CA ASP A 47 -0.14 -7.84 -17.04
C ASP A 47 -0.85 -7.90 -15.69
N LYS A 48 -1.64 -8.94 -15.43
CA LYS A 48 -2.28 -9.16 -14.13
C LYS A 48 -1.23 -9.24 -13.01
N LYS A 49 -0.19 -10.06 -13.22
CA LYS A 49 0.94 -10.17 -12.28
C LYS A 49 1.69 -8.85 -12.11
N ARG A 50 1.95 -8.13 -13.20
CA ARG A 50 2.62 -6.82 -13.17
C ARG A 50 1.83 -5.79 -12.37
N LYS A 51 0.51 -5.70 -12.56
CA LYS A 51 -0.36 -4.77 -11.81
C LYS A 51 -0.32 -5.05 -10.31
N LEU A 52 -0.32 -6.31 -9.89
CA LEU A 52 -0.23 -6.70 -8.48
C LEU A 52 1.11 -6.26 -7.87
N CYS A 53 2.23 -6.57 -8.52
CA CYS A 53 3.55 -6.15 -8.04
C CYS A 53 3.70 -4.62 -8.02
N LYS A 54 3.16 -3.90 -9.02
CA LYS A 54 3.20 -2.42 -9.06
C LYS A 54 2.44 -1.80 -7.89
N ARG A 55 1.27 -2.35 -7.54
CA ARG A 55 0.49 -1.89 -6.38
C ARG A 55 1.27 -2.08 -5.08
N ARG A 56 1.93 -3.22 -4.88
CA ARG A 56 2.77 -3.47 -3.70
C ARG A 56 3.96 -2.52 -3.63
N ALA A 57 4.65 -2.30 -4.75
CA ALA A 57 5.79 -1.39 -4.84
C ALA A 57 5.42 0.07 -4.55
N ALA A 58 4.18 0.49 -4.82
CA ALA A 58 3.70 1.84 -4.52
C ALA A 58 3.51 2.10 -3.01
N ILE A 59 3.49 1.06 -2.17
CA ILE A 59 3.34 1.20 -0.70
C ILE A 59 4.67 1.62 -0.05
N GLU A 60 5.80 1.12 -0.55
CA GLU A 60 7.13 1.44 -0.01
C GLU A 60 7.46 2.95 0.05
N PRO A 61 7.25 3.75 -1.02
CA PRO A 61 7.50 5.19 -0.94
C PRO A 61 6.56 5.90 0.04
N ILE A 62 5.33 5.40 0.22
CA ILE A 62 4.39 5.94 1.22
C ILE A 62 4.93 5.68 2.62
N ILE A 63 5.37 4.45 2.91
CA ILE A 63 6.01 4.11 4.19
C ILE A 63 7.28 4.95 4.40
N GLY A 64 8.05 5.20 3.35
CA GLY A 64 9.22 6.09 3.38
C GLY A 64 8.87 7.51 3.81
N HIS A 65 7.88 8.14 3.16
CA HIS A 65 7.38 9.46 3.55
C HIS A 65 6.80 9.47 4.96
N LEU A 66 6.05 8.43 5.34
CA LEU A 66 5.55 8.28 6.70
C LEU A 66 6.69 8.25 7.74
N LYS A 67 7.81 7.60 7.43
CA LYS A 67 9.00 7.55 8.29
C LYS A 67 9.75 8.87 8.40
N SER A 68 9.91 9.60 7.29
CA SER A 68 10.63 10.89 7.27
C SER A 68 9.78 12.04 7.78
N ASP A 69 8.57 12.19 7.26
CA ASP A 69 7.76 13.40 7.38
C ASP A 69 6.94 13.40 8.67
N PHE A 70 6.48 12.22 9.10
CA PHE A 70 5.68 12.04 10.32
C PHE A 70 6.51 11.50 11.49
N ARG A 71 7.84 11.60 11.40
CA ARG A 71 8.80 11.22 12.47
C ARG A 71 8.61 9.81 13.02
N LEU A 72 8.03 8.88 12.24
CA LEU A 72 7.90 7.48 12.66
C LEU A 72 9.25 6.76 12.81
N SER A 73 10.34 7.36 12.32
CA SER A 73 11.71 6.88 12.55
C SER A 73 12.22 7.10 13.98
N ARG A 74 11.65 8.05 14.73
CA ARG A 74 12.03 8.35 16.12
C ARG A 74 10.77 8.62 16.93
N ASN A 75 10.34 7.63 17.71
CA ASN A 75 9.26 7.87 18.64
C ASN A 75 9.77 8.64 19.87
N LEU A 76 9.10 9.75 20.16
CA LEU A 76 9.37 10.59 21.33
C LEU A 76 8.48 10.19 22.53
N LEU A 77 7.47 9.35 22.29
CA LEU A 77 6.58 8.82 23.31
C LEU A 77 7.20 7.58 23.97
N LYS A 78 6.89 7.37 25.25
CA LYS A 78 7.52 6.32 26.07
C LYS A 78 6.82 4.97 25.89
N GLY A 79 7.58 3.96 25.47
CA GLY A 79 7.17 2.55 25.45
C GLY A 79 6.25 2.14 24.30
N GLN A 80 5.83 0.87 24.31
CA GLN A 80 5.06 0.25 23.22
C GLN A 80 3.72 0.94 22.93
N VAL A 81 3.02 1.38 23.98
CA VAL A 81 1.76 2.13 23.84
C VAL A 81 1.99 3.46 23.11
N GLY A 82 3.12 4.11 23.37
CA GLY A 82 3.52 5.32 22.66
C GLY A 82 3.80 5.07 21.17
N ASP A 83 4.40 3.92 20.83
CA ASP A 83 4.67 3.52 19.43
C ASP A 83 3.37 3.32 18.66
N GLU A 84 2.40 2.64 19.28
CA GLU A 84 1.08 2.42 18.69
C GLU A 84 0.34 3.74 18.43
N ILE A 85 0.32 4.65 19.42
CA ILE A 85 -0.34 5.95 19.28
C ILE A 85 0.33 6.79 18.19
N ASN A 86 1.66 6.81 18.13
CA ASN A 86 2.39 7.59 17.13
C ASN A 86 2.07 7.09 15.71
N VAL A 87 2.04 5.77 15.49
CA VAL A 87 1.66 5.16 14.21
C VAL A 87 0.23 5.52 13.82
N LEU A 88 -0.72 5.44 14.76
CA LEU A 88 -2.12 5.78 14.51
C LEU A 88 -2.29 7.25 14.13
N MET A 89 -1.66 8.16 14.87
CA MET A 89 -1.74 9.60 14.60
C MET A 89 -1.08 9.97 13.27
N ALA A 90 0.08 9.39 12.94
CA ALA A 90 0.75 9.59 11.65
C ALA A 90 -0.13 9.12 10.47
N ALA A 91 -0.77 7.95 10.60
CA ALA A 91 -1.70 7.44 9.60
C ALA A 91 -2.93 8.35 9.43
N CYS A 92 -3.45 8.87 10.54
CA CYS A 92 -4.59 9.79 10.54
C CYS A 92 -4.23 11.11 9.83
N ALA A 93 -3.07 11.70 10.17
CA ALA A 93 -2.58 12.93 9.54
C ALA A 93 -2.33 12.75 8.04
N TRP A 94 -1.80 11.61 7.61
CA TRP A 94 -1.66 11.28 6.19
C TRP A 94 -3.01 11.22 5.46
N ASN A 95 -4.00 10.54 6.05
CA ASN A 95 -5.34 10.44 5.47
C ASN A 95 -6.02 11.81 5.36
N LEU A 96 -5.87 12.66 6.37
CA LEU A 96 -6.34 14.05 6.32
C LEU A 96 -5.63 14.82 5.20
N SER A 97 -4.31 14.70 5.06
CA SER A 97 -3.57 15.39 4.00
C SER A 97 -4.05 15.01 2.59
N LEU A 98 -4.43 13.75 2.38
CA LEU A 98 -5.00 13.27 1.12
C LEU A 98 -6.40 13.85 0.88
N PHE A 99 -7.22 13.92 1.92
CA PHE A 99 -8.54 14.54 1.86
C PHE A 99 -8.43 16.03 1.48
N TRP A 100 -7.57 16.80 2.15
CA TRP A 100 -7.34 18.22 1.85
C TRP A 100 -6.89 18.45 0.40
N LYS A 101 -5.95 17.64 -0.09
CA LYS A 101 -5.51 17.70 -1.51
C LYS A 101 -6.66 17.43 -2.47
N LYS A 102 -7.54 16.46 -2.17
CA LYS A 102 -8.68 16.11 -3.01
C LYS A 102 -9.74 17.22 -3.02
N VAL A 103 -10.04 17.81 -1.87
CA VAL A 103 -10.95 18.96 -1.74
C VAL A 103 -10.39 20.16 -2.50
N GLY A 104 -9.11 20.48 -2.33
CA GLY A 104 -8.45 21.57 -3.07
C GLY A 104 -8.52 21.37 -4.59
N LEU A 105 -8.24 20.16 -5.07
CA LEU A 105 -8.37 19.84 -6.50
C LEU A 105 -9.82 19.97 -6.99
N CYS A 106 -10.79 19.56 -6.18
CA CYS A 106 -12.22 19.71 -6.50
C CYS A 106 -12.60 21.19 -6.63
N MET A 107 -12.17 22.04 -5.70
CA MET A 107 -12.42 23.48 -5.73
C MET A 107 -11.78 24.16 -6.94
N VAL A 108 -10.53 23.83 -7.25
CA VAL A 108 -9.83 24.38 -8.43
C VAL A 108 -10.52 23.95 -9.72
N ARG A 109 -10.88 22.67 -9.86
CA ARG A 109 -11.62 22.16 -11.02
C ARG A 109 -12.98 22.83 -11.19
N SER A 110 -13.70 23.06 -10.09
CA SER A 110 -15.01 23.72 -10.13
C SER A 110 -14.89 25.18 -10.57
N ARG A 111 -13.85 25.89 -10.13
CA ARG A 111 -13.55 27.25 -10.59
C ARG A 111 -13.16 27.27 -12.07
N TYR A 112 -12.26 26.40 -12.50
CA TYR A 112 -11.85 26.28 -13.91
C TYR A 112 -13.04 25.96 -14.83
N PHE A 113 -13.94 25.08 -14.39
CA PHE A 113 -15.17 24.80 -15.12
C PHE A 113 -16.04 26.05 -15.28
N PHE A 114 -16.25 26.80 -14.19
CA PHE A 114 -17.04 28.04 -14.21
C PHE A 114 -16.44 29.12 -15.12
N TYR A 115 -15.10 29.28 -15.12
CA TYR A 115 -14.39 30.20 -16.01
C TYR A 115 -14.47 29.82 -17.51
N TYR A 116 -14.64 28.54 -17.82
CA TYR A 116 -14.70 28.07 -19.21
C TYR A 116 -16.13 28.04 -19.76
N THR A 117 -17.13 28.01 -18.89
CA THR A 117 -18.56 28.02 -19.26
C THR A 117 -19.17 29.43 -19.33
N GLN A 118 -18.40 30.48 -19.06
CA GLN A 118 -18.78 31.89 -19.18
C GLN A 118 -18.10 32.51 -20.40
#